data_AF-A0AAV2J2T7-F1
#
_entry.id   AF-A0AAV2J2T7-F1
#
_cell.length_a   1.000
_cell.length_b   1.000
_cell.length_c   1.000
_cell.angle_alpha   90.00
_cell.angle_beta   90.00
_cell.angle_gamma   90.00
#
_symmetry.space_group_name_H-M   'P 1'
#
loop_
_entity.id
_entity.type
_entity.pdbx_description
1 polymer ?
#
loop_
_entity_poly.entity_id
_entity_poly.type
_entity_poly.pdbx_seq_one_letter_code
_entity_poly.pdbx_strand_id
1 'polypeptide(L)'
;MHKQNAKQHQPTAAFRLRCLVGAAQWDTGAFWVLHNYMLWRIVAALSEHLSTAFRSTIHEFSREIDGTEQQLELGRLCLTQANKHFGMALGALFVQQHFSSQSKAKVQELVEDIKHSLDLRLNELDWMDEATKDAARAKLKHMMVMTGYPDFLLKPELIDQEYGFDVDEKTYFKNILNSIKFNIKLSVKKIHEEVDKTMWLLPPQALNAYYLPNKNQMARNNSYALTSLYNYTDTRIYET
;
A
#
# COMPACT_ATOMS: atom_id res chain seq x y z
N MET A 1 -11.74 -42.15 -28.25
CA MET A 1 -12.37 -40.88 -27.82
C MET A 1 -11.32 -40.02 -27.13
N HIS A 2 -10.59 -39.19 -27.87
CA HIS A 2 -9.62 -38.24 -27.30
C HIS A 2 -10.37 -36.98 -26.87
N LYS A 3 -10.44 -36.71 -25.57
CA LYS A 3 -10.82 -35.38 -25.06
C LYS A 3 -9.71 -34.41 -25.42
N GLN A 4 -9.98 -33.52 -26.37
CA GLN A 4 -9.17 -32.32 -26.57
C GLN A 4 -9.16 -31.55 -25.25
N ASN A 5 -7.97 -31.33 -24.68
CA ASN A 5 -7.77 -30.40 -23.58
C ASN A 5 -8.14 -29.00 -24.08
N ALA A 6 -9.40 -28.60 -23.87
CA ALA A 6 -9.81 -27.22 -23.98
C ALA A 6 -8.95 -26.43 -23.00
N LYS A 7 -8.02 -25.61 -23.52
CA LYS A 7 -7.27 -24.64 -22.71
C LYS A 7 -8.30 -23.73 -22.05
N GLN A 8 -8.58 -23.96 -20.76
CA GLN A 8 -9.36 -23.05 -19.94
C GLN A 8 -8.71 -21.67 -20.05
N HIS A 9 -9.36 -20.76 -20.76
CA HIS A 9 -8.89 -19.39 -20.89
C HIS A 9 -9.11 -18.70 -19.54
N GLN A 10 -8.03 -18.53 -18.78
CA GLN A 10 -8.04 -17.67 -17.61
C GLN A 10 -7.84 -16.22 -18.08
N PRO A 11 -8.81 -15.32 -17.84
CA PRO A 11 -8.67 -13.92 -18.22
C PRO A 11 -7.45 -13.32 -17.50
N THR A 12 -6.47 -12.86 -18.27
CA THR A 12 -5.21 -12.32 -17.75
C THR A 12 -4.98 -10.92 -18.31
N ALA A 13 -4.81 -9.93 -17.43
CA ALA A 13 -4.44 -8.58 -17.83
C ALA A 13 -2.93 -8.49 -18.06
N ALA A 14 -2.50 -8.25 -19.31
CA ALA A 14 -1.09 -8.12 -19.67
C ALA A 14 -0.70 -6.63 -19.75
N PHE A 15 0.12 -6.19 -18.80
CA PHE A 15 0.72 -4.85 -18.84
C PHE A 15 2.07 -4.91 -19.58
N ARG A 16 2.39 -3.90 -20.39
CA ARG A 16 3.61 -3.81 -21.22
C ARG A 16 3.77 -4.95 -22.25
N LEU A 17 2.78 -5.12 -23.12
CA LEU A 17 2.75 -6.18 -24.14
C LEU A 17 4.03 -6.24 -25.01
N ARG A 18 4.61 -5.09 -25.38
CA ARG A 18 5.87 -5.03 -26.14
C ARG A 18 7.04 -5.71 -25.43
N CYS A 19 7.14 -5.56 -24.10
CA CYS A 19 8.19 -6.20 -23.32
C CYS A 19 8.00 -7.72 -23.28
N LEU A 20 6.74 -8.19 -23.16
CA LEU A 20 6.43 -9.63 -23.15
C LEU A 20 6.76 -10.28 -24.50
N VAL A 21 6.39 -9.63 -25.60
CA VAL A 21 6.72 -10.11 -26.96
C VAL A 21 8.23 -10.09 -27.18
N GLY A 22 8.93 -9.02 -26.77
CA GLY A 22 10.38 -8.95 -26.87
C GLY A 22 11.09 -10.00 -26.02
N ALA A 23 10.62 -10.28 -24.80
CA ALA A 23 11.17 -11.32 -23.94
C ALA A 23 11.00 -12.73 -24.53
N ALA A 24 9.90 -12.99 -25.23
CA ALA A 24 9.68 -14.26 -25.92
C ALA A 24 10.62 -14.48 -27.11
N GLN A 25 11.24 -13.42 -27.63
CA GLN A 25 12.21 -13.45 -28.72
C GLN A 25 13.66 -13.53 -28.23
N TRP A 26 13.90 -13.51 -26.92
CA TRP A 26 15.25 -13.65 -26.37
C TRP A 26 15.80 -15.05 -26.65
N ASP A 27 16.97 -15.10 -27.28
CA ASP A 27 17.66 -16.35 -27.53
C ASP A 27 18.08 -17.01 -26.21
N THR A 28 17.63 -18.24 -26.00
CA THR A 28 17.93 -19.06 -24.82
C THR A 28 19.42 -19.40 -24.65
N GLY A 29 20.27 -19.07 -25.63
CA GLY A 29 21.73 -19.23 -25.57
C GLY A 29 22.42 -18.52 -24.40
N ALA A 30 21.76 -17.55 -23.76
CA ALA A 30 22.26 -16.83 -22.59
C ALA A 30 21.60 -17.27 -21.26
N PHE A 31 21.28 -18.57 -21.09
CA PHE A 31 20.70 -19.13 -19.86
C PHE A 31 21.39 -18.65 -18.58
N TRP A 32 22.73 -18.64 -18.56
CA TRP A 32 23.52 -18.21 -17.41
C TRP A 32 23.31 -16.74 -17.04
N VAL A 33 23.06 -15.87 -18.02
CA VAL A 33 22.77 -14.45 -17.77
C VAL A 33 21.43 -14.31 -17.05
N LEU A 34 20.39 -15.01 -17.53
CA LEU A 34 19.08 -15.02 -16.89
C LEU A 34 19.15 -15.63 -15.49
N HIS A 35 19.87 -16.75 -15.33
CA HIS A 35 20.05 -17.40 -14.03
C HIS A 35 20.74 -16.48 -13.03
N ASN A 36 21.89 -15.90 -13.40
CA ASN A 36 22.64 -14.99 -12.53
C ASN A 36 21.83 -13.74 -12.20
N TYR A 37 21.09 -13.20 -13.16
CA TYR A 37 20.20 -12.07 -12.93
C TYR A 37 19.09 -12.42 -11.92
N MET A 38 18.40 -13.55 -12.07
CA MET A 38 17.37 -13.98 -11.12
C MET A 38 17.93 -14.20 -9.72
N LEU A 39 19.09 -14.85 -9.60
CA LEU A 39 19.78 -15.01 -8.31
C LEU A 39 20.17 -13.66 -7.70
N TRP A 40 20.74 -12.76 -8.50
CA TRP A 40 21.09 -11.42 -8.05
C TRP A 40 19.88 -10.65 -7.52
N ARG A 41 18.72 -10.72 -8.20
CA ARG A 41 17.49 -10.07 -7.72
C ARG A 41 17.05 -10.59 -6.34
N ILE A 42 17.22 -11.89 -6.08
CA ILE A 42 16.92 -12.49 -4.78
C ILE A 42 17.96 -12.05 -3.74
N VAL A 43 19.24 -12.13 -4.07
CA VAL A 43 20.34 -11.73 -3.16
C VAL A 43 20.22 -10.27 -2.78
N ALA A 44 20.01 -9.37 -3.75
CA ALA A 44 19.84 -7.94 -3.51
C ALA A 44 18.65 -7.66 -2.58
N ALA A 45 17.49 -8.30 -2.83
CA ALA A 45 16.31 -8.13 -1.99
C ALA A 45 16.48 -8.69 -0.57
N LEU A 46 17.24 -9.78 -0.38
CA LEU A 46 17.42 -10.41 0.93
C LEU A 46 18.61 -9.85 1.72
N SER A 47 19.54 -9.15 1.07
CA SER A 47 20.75 -8.60 1.70
C SER A 47 20.44 -7.61 2.81
N GLU A 48 19.31 -6.89 2.73
CA GLU A 48 18.85 -5.99 3.79
C GLU A 48 18.56 -6.70 5.13
N HIS A 49 18.39 -8.03 5.09
CA HIS A 49 18.04 -8.87 6.24
C HIS A 49 19.19 -9.74 6.77
N LEU A 50 20.41 -9.55 6.24
CA LEU A 50 21.60 -10.32 6.61
C LEU A 50 22.51 -9.54 7.56
N SER A 51 23.73 -10.02 7.76
CA SER A 51 24.74 -9.36 8.58
C SER A 51 25.06 -7.95 8.08
N THR A 52 25.68 -7.14 8.93
CA THR A 52 26.03 -5.74 8.61
C THR A 52 26.84 -5.61 7.33
N ALA A 53 27.75 -6.54 7.02
CA ALA A 53 28.54 -6.50 5.79
C ALA A 53 27.65 -6.49 4.52
N PHE A 54 26.63 -7.36 4.47
CA PHE A 54 25.69 -7.40 3.34
C PHE A 54 24.83 -6.14 3.29
N ARG A 55 24.30 -5.71 4.45
CA ARG A 55 23.45 -4.52 4.55
C ARG A 55 24.17 -3.25 4.12
N SER A 56 25.42 -3.07 4.56
CA SER A 56 26.23 -1.91 4.18
C SER A 56 26.60 -1.94 2.69
N THR A 57 26.90 -3.12 2.13
CA THR A 57 27.21 -3.27 0.69
C THR A 57 26.00 -2.91 -0.19
N ILE A 58 24.82 -3.44 0.12
CA ILE A 58 23.61 -3.13 -0.67
C ILE A 58 23.19 -1.67 -0.49
N HIS A 59 23.38 -1.09 0.70
CA HIS A 59 23.12 0.31 0.95
C HIS A 59 24.06 1.23 0.15
N GLU A 60 25.36 0.91 0.09
CA GLU A 60 26.32 1.62 -0.75
C GLU A 60 25.91 1.58 -2.23
N PHE A 61 25.51 0.41 -2.73
CA PHE A 61 24.99 0.28 -4.08
C PHE A 61 23.74 1.15 -4.32
N SER A 62 22.77 1.14 -3.40
CA SER A 62 21.58 1.99 -3.49
C SER A 62 21.90 3.48 -3.42
N ARG A 63 22.88 3.88 -2.60
CA ARG A 63 23.35 5.28 -2.52
C ARG A 63 23.87 5.78 -3.86
N GLU A 64 24.64 4.97 -4.60
CA GLU A 64 25.16 5.38 -5.91
C GLU A 64 24.07 5.49 -6.98
N ILE A 65 22.99 4.71 -6.88
CA ILE A 65 21.89 4.73 -7.85
C ILE A 65 20.90 5.85 -7.54
N ASP A 66 20.44 5.93 -6.30
CA ASP A 66 19.30 6.74 -5.88
C ASP A 66 19.74 8.03 -5.15
N GLY A 67 21.03 8.20 -4.87
CA GLY A 67 21.57 9.36 -4.15
C GLY A 67 21.17 9.40 -2.66
N THR A 68 20.71 8.28 -2.09
CA THR A 68 20.18 8.24 -0.73
C THR A 68 21.24 8.51 0.33
N GLU A 69 20.91 9.35 1.32
CA GLU A 69 21.77 9.68 2.47
C GLU A 69 21.99 8.50 3.44
N GLN A 70 22.76 8.75 4.50
CA GLN A 70 23.29 7.81 5.50
C GLN A 70 22.41 6.60 5.85
N GLN A 71 23.09 5.47 6.07
CA GLN A 71 22.49 4.23 6.55
C GLN A 71 21.68 4.47 7.82
N LEU A 72 20.43 3.97 7.83
CA LEU A 72 19.57 4.06 9.00
C LEU A 72 20.22 3.39 10.21
N GLU A 73 20.06 4.03 11.37
CA GLU A 73 20.37 3.43 12.67
C GLU A 73 19.60 2.10 12.84
N LEU A 74 20.21 1.14 13.55
CA LEU A 74 19.71 -0.24 13.62
C LEU A 74 18.28 -0.33 14.17
N GLY A 75 17.97 0.39 15.25
CA GLY A 75 16.64 0.46 15.83
C GLY A 75 15.60 0.99 14.83
N ARG A 76 15.93 2.05 14.10
CA ARG A 76 15.08 2.56 13.00
C ARG A 76 14.87 1.54 11.90
N LEU A 77 15.93 0.83 11.48
CA LEU A 77 15.81 -0.23 10.48
C LEU A 77 14.90 -1.36 10.98
N CYS A 78 15.08 -1.82 12.22
CA CYS A 78 14.24 -2.85 12.83
C CYS A 78 12.77 -2.41 12.88
N LEU A 79 12.50 -1.15 13.24
CA LEU A 79 11.15 -0.59 13.24
C LEU A 79 10.57 -0.54 11.82
N THR A 80 11.34 -0.11 10.82
CA THR A 80 10.90 -0.13 9.41
C THR A 80 10.54 -1.53 8.94
N GLN A 81 11.34 -2.53 9.28
CA GLN A 81 11.07 -3.92 8.91
C GLN A 81 9.86 -4.49 9.68
N ALA A 82 9.72 -4.19 10.97
CA ALA A 82 8.54 -4.54 11.74
C ALA A 82 7.27 -3.90 11.14
N ASN A 83 7.34 -2.64 10.72
CA ASN A 83 6.25 -1.94 10.05
C ASN A 83 5.89 -2.53 8.68
N LYS A 84 6.88 -3.01 7.91
CA LYS A 84 6.68 -3.68 6.62
C LYS A 84 5.93 -5.00 6.77
N HIS A 85 6.23 -5.77 7.83
CA HIS A 85 5.67 -7.12 8.02
C HIS A 85 4.46 -7.16 8.97
N PHE A 86 4.34 -6.22 9.90
CA PHE A 86 3.32 -6.16 10.96
C PHE A 86 2.63 -4.79 11.03
N GLY A 87 2.51 -4.09 9.89
CA GLY A 87 2.02 -2.72 9.84
C GLY A 87 0.66 -2.52 10.50
N MET A 88 -0.31 -3.42 10.28
CA MET A 88 -1.64 -3.31 10.88
C MET A 88 -1.63 -3.55 12.39
N ALA A 89 -0.85 -4.53 12.88
CA ALA A 89 -0.68 -4.76 14.31
C ALA A 89 -0.04 -3.56 15.03
N LEU A 90 1.05 -3.00 14.46
CA LEU A 90 1.64 -1.77 14.99
C LEU A 90 0.68 -0.58 14.89
N GLY A 91 -0.17 -0.57 13.86
CA GLY A 91 -1.23 0.41 13.69
C GLY A 91 -2.28 0.36 14.80
N ALA A 92 -2.65 -0.82 15.28
CA ALA A 92 -3.56 -0.94 16.41
C ALA A 92 -2.96 -0.33 17.68
N LEU A 93 -1.67 -0.60 17.96
CA LEU A 93 -0.97 0.01 19.10
C LEU A 93 -0.89 1.54 18.95
N PHE A 94 -0.57 2.03 17.75
CA PHE A 94 -0.53 3.46 17.45
C PHE A 94 -1.90 4.12 17.66
N VAL A 95 -2.97 3.48 17.19
CA VAL A 95 -4.34 3.99 17.34
C VAL A 95 -4.76 4.06 18.80
N GLN A 96 -4.44 3.04 19.61
CA GLN A 96 -4.77 3.04 21.04
C GLN A 96 -4.06 4.17 21.81
N GLN A 97 -2.81 4.46 21.48
CA GLN A 97 -2.00 5.44 22.21
C GLN A 97 -2.20 6.88 21.71
N HIS A 98 -2.38 7.03 20.41
CA HIS A 98 -2.29 8.30 19.73
C HIS A 98 -3.52 8.58 18.89
N PHE A 99 -4.68 7.96 19.09
CA PHE A 99 -5.86 8.28 18.28
C PHE A 99 -7.13 8.59 19.07
N SER A 100 -7.62 9.82 18.93
CA SER A 100 -8.88 10.29 19.52
C SER A 100 -10.03 10.14 18.54
N SER A 101 -11.18 9.68 19.04
CA SER A 101 -12.42 9.59 18.24
C SER A 101 -12.88 10.96 17.72
N GLN A 102 -12.61 12.04 18.45
CA GLN A 102 -12.96 13.39 18.05
C GLN A 102 -12.23 13.84 16.78
N SER A 103 -10.93 13.50 16.62
CA SER A 103 -10.19 13.82 15.41
C SER A 103 -10.75 13.10 14.17
N LYS A 104 -11.27 11.87 14.32
CA LYS A 104 -11.93 11.13 13.22
C LYS A 104 -13.15 11.89 12.71
N ALA A 105 -14.01 12.34 13.63
CA ALA A 105 -15.26 13.02 13.29
C ALA A 105 -15.00 14.36 12.57
N LYS A 106 -14.06 15.17 13.07
CA LYS A 106 -13.70 16.46 12.44
C LYS A 106 -13.16 16.29 11.02
N VAL A 107 -12.30 15.30 10.79
CA VAL A 107 -11.78 15.03 9.44
C VAL A 107 -12.88 14.52 8.52
N GLN A 108 -13.83 13.72 9.04
CA GLN A 108 -14.96 13.26 8.25
C GLN A 108 -15.85 14.42 7.79
N GLU A 109 -16.14 15.36 8.70
CA GLU A 109 -16.87 16.60 8.38
C GLU A 109 -16.17 17.41 7.28
N LEU A 110 -14.86 17.67 7.44
CA LEU A 110 -14.07 18.38 6.44
C LEU A 110 -14.10 17.70 5.06
N VAL A 111 -14.04 16.37 5.00
CA VAL A 111 -14.10 15.66 3.72
C VAL A 111 -15.48 15.79 3.08
N GLU A 112 -16.56 15.76 3.85
CA GLU A 112 -17.90 15.99 3.32
C GLU A 112 -18.07 17.44 2.81
N ASP A 113 -17.53 18.43 3.51
CA ASP A 113 -17.53 19.83 3.05
C ASP A 113 -16.77 19.99 1.72
N ILE A 114 -15.60 19.36 1.60
CA ILE A 114 -14.82 19.36 0.35
C ILE A 114 -15.59 18.68 -0.79
N LYS A 115 -16.25 17.55 -0.52
CA LYS A 115 -17.10 16.86 -1.51
C LYS A 115 -18.26 17.76 -1.93
N HIS A 116 -18.90 18.44 -1.00
CA HIS A 116 -19.98 19.37 -1.31
C HIS A 116 -19.50 20.55 -2.17
N SER A 117 -18.38 21.16 -1.82
CA SER A 117 -17.78 22.24 -2.62
C SER A 117 -17.41 21.78 -4.03
N LEU A 118 -16.88 20.56 -4.18
CA LEU A 118 -16.58 19.99 -5.49
C LEU A 118 -17.85 19.73 -6.31
N ASP A 119 -18.94 19.27 -5.69
CA ASP A 119 -20.23 19.07 -6.36
C ASP A 119 -20.79 20.39 -6.91
N LEU A 120 -20.74 21.47 -6.11
CA LEU A 120 -21.13 22.80 -6.56
C LEU A 120 -20.27 23.27 -7.74
N ARG A 121 -18.94 23.11 -7.63
CA ARG A 121 -18.01 23.52 -8.68
C ARG A 121 -18.20 22.75 -9.98
N LEU A 122 -18.54 21.45 -9.93
CA LEU A 122 -18.81 20.66 -11.13
C LEU A 122 -19.96 21.24 -11.97
N ASN A 123 -20.93 21.92 -11.34
CA ASN A 123 -22.05 22.54 -12.04
C ASN A 123 -21.62 23.76 -12.87
N GLU A 124 -20.62 24.49 -12.39
CA GLU A 124 -20.10 25.73 -12.96
C GLU A 124 -19.05 25.51 -14.07
N LEU A 125 -18.66 24.26 -14.36
CA LEU A 125 -17.64 23.97 -15.36
C LEU A 125 -18.22 24.01 -16.78
N ASP A 126 -17.95 25.10 -17.49
CA ASP A 126 -18.42 25.32 -18.88
C ASP A 126 -17.76 24.38 -19.91
N TRP A 127 -16.62 23.77 -19.58
CA TRP A 127 -15.92 22.86 -20.49
C TRP A 127 -16.50 21.42 -20.49
N MET A 128 -17.41 21.11 -19.57
CA MET A 128 -18.07 19.81 -19.47
C MET A 128 -19.51 19.89 -19.97
N ASP A 129 -19.92 18.95 -20.82
CA ASP A 129 -21.34 18.77 -21.13
C ASP A 129 -22.11 18.21 -19.92
N GLU A 130 -23.43 18.37 -19.93
CA GLU A 130 -24.30 17.97 -18.82
C GLU A 130 -24.24 16.46 -18.52
N ALA A 131 -24.11 15.61 -19.54
CA ALA A 131 -23.98 14.17 -19.35
C ALA A 131 -22.70 13.78 -18.60
N THR A 132 -21.59 14.48 -18.90
CA THR A 132 -20.30 14.29 -18.24
C THR A 132 -20.34 14.85 -16.81
N LYS A 133 -21.01 15.99 -16.58
CA LYS A 133 -21.24 16.52 -15.22
C LYS A 133 -22.05 15.54 -14.37
N ASP A 134 -23.13 14.97 -14.91
CA ASP A 134 -23.94 13.96 -14.24
C ASP A 134 -23.11 12.73 -13.84
N ALA A 135 -22.29 12.21 -14.76
CA ALA A 135 -21.41 11.09 -14.48
C ALA A 135 -20.36 11.42 -13.40
N ALA A 136 -19.79 12.64 -13.43
CA ALA A 136 -18.82 13.09 -12.42
C ALA A 136 -19.47 13.23 -11.03
N ARG A 137 -20.66 13.82 -10.94
CA ARG A 137 -21.44 13.93 -9.71
C ARG A 137 -21.84 12.55 -9.17
N ALA A 138 -22.27 11.63 -10.03
CA ALA A 138 -22.56 10.25 -9.65
C ALA A 138 -21.31 9.57 -9.05
N LYS A 139 -20.14 9.75 -9.67
CA LYS A 139 -18.86 9.24 -9.13
C LYS A 139 -18.54 9.84 -7.76
N LEU A 140 -18.70 11.16 -7.60
CA LEU A 140 -18.46 11.85 -6.34
C LEU A 140 -19.39 11.37 -5.22
N LYS A 141 -20.68 11.21 -5.53
CA LYS A 141 -21.71 10.69 -4.61
C LYS A 141 -21.39 9.27 -4.12
N HIS A 142 -20.88 8.41 -5.01
CA HIS A 142 -20.52 7.03 -4.68
C HIS A 142 -19.08 6.87 -4.16
N MET A 143 -18.35 7.97 -3.94
CA MET A 143 -16.99 7.91 -3.43
C MET A 143 -16.98 7.51 -1.95
N MET A 144 -16.31 6.40 -1.65
CA MET A 144 -16.12 5.94 -0.27
C MET A 144 -14.95 6.69 0.38
N VAL A 145 -15.16 7.17 1.60
CA VAL A 145 -14.14 7.88 2.38
C VAL A 145 -13.76 7.03 3.59
N MET A 146 -12.47 6.74 3.75
CA MET A 146 -11.92 6.06 4.92
C MET A 146 -11.01 7.02 5.68
N THR A 147 -11.24 7.14 7.00
CA THR A 147 -10.53 8.12 7.83
C THR A 147 -9.96 7.47 9.08
N GLY A 148 -8.66 7.66 9.32
CA GLY A 148 -7.95 7.15 10.47
C GLY A 148 -7.56 5.69 10.31
N TYR A 149 -8.42 4.80 10.78
CA TYR A 149 -8.10 3.39 10.91
C TYR A 149 -9.31 2.49 10.62
N PRO A 150 -9.08 1.24 10.17
CA PRO A 150 -10.15 0.26 10.05
C PRO A 150 -10.65 -0.17 11.42
N ASP A 151 -11.97 -0.32 11.55
CA ASP A 151 -12.60 -0.64 12.83
C ASP A 151 -12.18 -2.02 13.38
N PHE A 152 -11.70 -2.94 12.53
CA PHE A 152 -11.20 -4.24 12.99
C PHE A 152 -9.94 -4.13 13.86
N LEU A 153 -9.17 -3.04 13.78
CA LEU A 153 -8.00 -2.82 14.63
C LEU A 153 -8.34 -2.62 16.11
N LEU A 154 -9.61 -2.38 16.43
CA LEU A 154 -10.09 -2.31 17.81
C LEU A 154 -10.35 -3.69 18.42
N LYS A 155 -10.23 -4.77 17.63
CA LYS A 155 -10.53 -6.15 18.02
C LYS A 155 -9.27 -7.01 17.83
N PRO A 156 -8.51 -7.29 18.91
CA PRO A 156 -7.26 -8.06 18.82
C PRO A 156 -7.40 -9.39 18.07
N GLU A 157 -8.54 -10.07 18.24
CA GLU A 157 -8.81 -11.38 17.64
C GLU A 157 -8.90 -11.32 16.11
N LEU A 158 -9.28 -10.16 15.55
CA LEU A 158 -9.30 -9.95 14.09
C LEU A 158 -7.92 -9.59 13.56
N ILE A 159 -7.07 -8.97 14.37
CA ILE A 159 -5.67 -8.67 13.98
C ILE A 159 -4.89 -9.98 13.87
N ASP A 160 -5.04 -10.90 14.82
CA ASP A 160 -4.32 -12.18 14.80
C ASP A 160 -4.65 -13.01 13.55
N GLN A 161 -5.87 -12.90 13.03
CA GLN A 161 -6.28 -13.58 11.79
C GLN A 161 -5.55 -13.05 10.54
N GLU A 162 -5.05 -11.81 10.57
CA GLU A 162 -4.25 -11.23 9.49
C GLU A 162 -2.82 -11.81 9.45
N TYR A 163 -2.36 -12.45 10.54
CA TYR A 163 -0.99 -12.92 10.71
C TYR A 163 -0.92 -14.43 10.94
N GLY A 164 -1.01 -15.20 9.85
CA GLY A 164 -0.94 -16.67 9.89
C GLY A 164 0.46 -17.26 9.66
N PHE A 165 1.50 -16.76 10.35
CA PHE A 165 2.86 -17.28 10.22
C PHE A 165 3.66 -17.22 11.53
N ASP A 166 4.60 -18.16 11.70
CA ASP A 166 5.41 -18.27 12.91
C ASP A 166 6.55 -17.24 12.95
N VAL A 167 6.79 -16.73 14.15
CA VAL A 167 7.87 -15.79 14.48
C VAL A 167 8.63 -16.34 15.68
N ASP A 168 9.96 -16.41 15.57
CA ASP A 168 10.84 -16.82 16.67
C ASP A 168 11.96 -15.79 16.85
N GLU A 169 12.19 -15.36 18.10
CA GLU A 169 13.12 -14.28 18.46
C GLU A 169 14.57 -14.54 18.03
N LYS A 170 14.96 -15.81 17.88
CA LYS A 170 16.34 -16.22 17.54
C LYS A 170 16.54 -16.41 16.05
N THR A 171 15.49 -16.37 15.23
CA THR A 171 15.55 -16.71 13.80
C THR A 171 15.02 -15.62 12.88
N TYR A 172 15.54 -14.39 13.03
CA TYR A 172 15.13 -13.21 12.25
C TYR A 172 14.98 -13.47 10.74
N PHE A 173 16.01 -14.00 10.07
CA PHE A 173 15.97 -14.25 8.63
C PHE A 173 14.86 -15.24 8.24
N LYS A 174 14.62 -16.27 9.07
CA LYS A 174 13.54 -17.23 8.87
C LYS A 174 12.17 -16.57 9.02
N ASN A 175 12.01 -15.64 9.98
CA ASN A 175 10.76 -14.90 10.16
C ASN A 175 10.42 -14.06 8.92
N ILE A 176 11.43 -13.42 8.31
CA ILE A 176 11.25 -12.67 7.06
C ILE A 176 10.77 -13.60 5.94
N LEU A 177 11.41 -14.75 5.76
CA LEU A 177 11.01 -15.73 4.74
C LEU A 177 9.60 -16.28 5.00
N ASN A 178 9.23 -16.55 6.25
CA ASN A 178 7.89 -16.98 6.64
C ASN A 178 6.85 -15.93 6.25
N SER A 179 7.11 -14.65 6.55
CA SER A 179 6.22 -13.55 6.19
C SER A 179 6.08 -13.38 4.68
N ILE A 180 7.18 -13.44 3.91
CA ILE A 180 7.14 -13.38 2.44
C ILE A 180 6.30 -14.54 1.87
N LYS A 181 6.54 -15.76 2.35
CA LYS A 181 5.79 -16.96 1.93
C LYS A 181 4.29 -16.83 2.24
N PHE A 182 3.94 -16.32 3.41
CA PHE A 182 2.55 -16.06 3.79
C PHE A 182 1.88 -15.04 2.87
N ASN A 183 2.53 -13.91 2.60
CA ASN A 183 2.00 -12.87 1.72
C ASN A 183 1.79 -13.35 0.28
N ILE A 184 2.70 -14.17 -0.24
CA ILE A 184 2.54 -14.79 -1.57
C ILE A 184 1.31 -15.70 -1.58
N LYS A 185 1.16 -16.57 -0.58
CA LYS A 185 -0.01 -17.47 -0.47
C LYS A 185 -1.32 -16.69 -0.39
N LEU A 186 -1.36 -15.64 0.44
CA LEU A 186 -2.53 -14.78 0.58
C LEU A 186 -2.88 -14.08 -0.74
N SER A 187 -1.87 -13.57 -1.45
CA SER A 187 -2.06 -12.91 -2.75
C SER A 187 -2.61 -13.86 -3.81
N VAL A 188 -2.13 -15.11 -3.85
CA VAL A 188 -2.65 -16.14 -4.77
C VAL A 188 -4.08 -16.55 -4.41
N LYS A 189 -4.39 -16.66 -3.11
CA LYS A 189 -5.76 -16.98 -2.64
C LYS A 189 -6.78 -15.93 -3.12
N LYS A 190 -6.40 -14.65 -3.06
CA LYS A 190 -7.24 -13.51 -3.47
C LYS A 190 -7.61 -13.48 -4.96
N ILE A 191 -6.93 -14.25 -5.82
CA ILE A 191 -7.24 -14.30 -7.26
C ILE A 191 -8.67 -14.79 -7.54
N HIS A 192 -9.22 -15.62 -6.66
CA HIS A 192 -10.55 -16.23 -6.81
C HIS A 192 -11.57 -15.69 -5.80
N GLU A 193 -11.22 -14.67 -5.02
CA GLU A 193 -12.10 -14.06 -4.02
C GLU A 193 -12.66 -12.73 -4.54
N GLU A 194 -13.80 -12.32 -3.99
CA GLU A 194 -14.33 -10.99 -4.27
C GLU A 194 -13.44 -9.90 -3.67
N VAL A 195 -13.42 -8.73 -4.32
CA VAL A 195 -12.65 -7.59 -3.83
C VAL A 195 -13.29 -7.04 -2.56
N ASP A 196 -12.57 -7.19 -1.44
CA ASP A 196 -12.93 -6.51 -0.20
C ASP A 196 -12.69 -4.99 -0.32
N LYS A 197 -13.78 -4.22 -0.32
CA LYS A 197 -13.75 -2.77 -0.38
C LYS A 197 -13.35 -2.12 0.94
N THR A 198 -13.38 -2.86 2.05
CA THR A 198 -12.98 -2.36 3.38
C THR A 198 -11.48 -2.51 3.65
N MET A 199 -10.75 -3.21 2.77
CA MET A 199 -9.31 -3.40 2.91
C MET A 199 -8.52 -2.12 2.64
N TRP A 200 -7.63 -1.78 3.56
CA TRP A 200 -6.71 -0.64 3.50
C TRP A 200 -5.41 -1.01 2.76
N LEU A 201 -4.84 -0.05 2.02
CA LEU A 201 -3.55 -0.21 1.34
C LEU A 201 -2.35 0.01 2.29
N LEU A 202 -2.50 0.95 3.22
CA LEU A 202 -1.44 1.38 4.13
C LEU A 202 -1.93 1.26 5.58
N PRO A 203 -1.03 1.07 6.56
CA PRO A 203 -1.40 1.01 7.97
C PRO A 203 -1.64 2.41 8.57
N PRO A 204 -2.41 2.57 9.66
CA PRO A 204 -2.85 3.87 10.20
C PRO A 204 -1.74 4.89 10.51
N GLN A 205 -0.59 4.42 10.99
CA GLN A 205 0.60 5.22 11.33
C GLN A 205 1.34 5.76 10.10
N ALA A 206 1.02 5.28 8.89
CA ALA A 206 1.59 5.83 7.67
C ALA A 206 1.14 7.28 7.47
N LEU A 207 2.10 8.19 7.35
CA LEU A 207 1.84 9.59 7.07
C LEU A 207 1.53 9.78 5.58
N ASN A 208 0.35 9.35 5.14
CA ASN A 208 -0.05 9.43 3.74
C ASN A 208 -1.57 9.54 3.56
N ALA A 209 -1.97 9.88 2.33
CA ALA A 209 -3.35 9.86 1.84
C ALA A 209 -3.34 9.30 0.40
N TYR A 210 -4.36 8.54 0.02
CA TYR A 210 -4.41 7.94 -1.31
C TYR A 210 -5.83 7.83 -1.85
N TYR A 211 -5.93 7.69 -3.17
CA TYR A 211 -7.16 7.37 -3.88
C TYR A 211 -6.97 6.08 -4.70
N LEU A 212 -7.92 5.16 -4.60
CA LEU A 212 -7.97 3.91 -5.37
C LEU A 212 -9.06 4.02 -6.45
N PRO A 213 -8.70 4.23 -7.73
CA PRO A 213 -9.67 4.40 -8.81
C PRO A 213 -10.62 3.22 -8.97
N ASN A 214 -10.08 1.99 -8.87
CA ASN A 214 -10.85 0.76 -9.04
C ASN A 214 -11.90 0.54 -7.95
N LYS A 215 -11.73 1.15 -6.77
CA LYS A 215 -12.68 1.09 -5.66
C LYS A 215 -13.51 2.37 -5.51
N ASN A 216 -13.21 3.42 -6.29
CA ASN A 216 -13.68 4.79 -6.08
C ASN A 216 -13.59 5.20 -4.59
N GLN A 217 -12.42 4.99 -4.02
CA GLN A 217 -12.20 5.09 -2.58
C GLN A 217 -11.05 6.03 -2.26
N MET A 218 -11.29 6.98 -1.36
CA MET A 218 -10.27 7.83 -0.77
C MET A 218 -9.99 7.36 0.65
N ALA A 219 -8.72 7.33 1.03
CA ALA A 219 -8.32 6.96 2.38
C ALA A 219 -7.27 7.92 2.95
N ARG A 220 -7.44 8.26 4.22
CA ARG A 220 -6.53 9.06 5.03
C ARG A 220 -6.15 8.24 6.27
N ASN A 221 -4.90 7.83 6.35
CA ASN A 221 -4.40 6.95 7.41
C ASN A 221 -4.18 7.69 8.73
N ASN A 222 -3.36 8.74 8.69
CA ASN A 222 -3.06 9.48 9.90
C ASN A 222 -3.90 10.77 9.97
N SER A 223 -4.92 10.80 10.83
CA SER A 223 -5.72 12.00 11.07
C SER A 223 -5.02 13.01 11.99
N TYR A 224 -3.99 12.60 12.75
CA TYR A 224 -3.25 13.51 13.64
C TYR A 224 -2.46 14.54 12.84
N ALA A 225 -1.97 14.13 11.67
CA ALA A 225 -1.38 15.06 10.72
C ALA A 225 -2.36 16.17 10.33
N LEU A 226 -3.66 15.87 10.15
CA LEU A 226 -4.66 16.89 9.89
C LEU A 226 -4.96 17.73 11.13
N THR A 227 -5.02 17.17 12.33
CA THR A 227 -5.20 17.98 13.54
C THR A 227 -4.02 18.93 13.79
N SER A 228 -2.79 18.52 13.44
CA SER A 228 -1.60 19.38 13.51
C SER A 228 -1.51 20.37 12.35
N LEU A 229 -1.94 20.00 11.13
CA LEU A 229 -1.97 20.89 9.96
C LEU A 229 -3.13 21.91 10.03
N TYR A 230 -4.22 21.55 10.72
CA TYR A 230 -5.44 22.35 10.88
C TYR A 230 -5.72 22.68 12.34
N ASN A 231 -4.66 22.79 13.18
CA ASN A 231 -4.85 23.31 14.52
C ASN A 231 -5.28 24.77 14.35
N TYR A 232 -6.57 25.03 14.58
CA TYR A 232 -7.28 26.27 14.25
C TYR A 232 -6.79 27.51 15.04
N THR A 233 -5.69 27.38 15.78
CA THR A 233 -4.99 28.50 16.42
C THR A 233 -4.14 29.32 15.44
N ASP A 234 -3.96 28.89 14.19
CA ASP A 234 -3.32 29.71 13.15
C ASP A 234 -4.34 30.13 12.06
N THR A 235 -5.18 31.10 12.41
CA THR A 235 -6.17 31.75 11.52
C THR A 235 -5.53 32.78 10.56
N ARG A 236 -4.24 32.67 10.23
CA ARG A 236 -3.54 33.62 9.33
C ARG A 236 -3.74 33.38 7.82
N ILE A 237 -4.81 32.68 7.42
CA ILE A 237 -5.12 32.46 5.99
C ILE A 237 -6.31 33.33 5.52
N TYR A 238 -6.90 34.14 6.40
CA TYR A 238 -7.95 35.12 6.03
C TYR A 238 -7.55 36.59 6.17
N GLU A 239 -6.25 36.90 6.31
CA GLU A 239 -5.75 38.27 6.25
C GLU A 239 -4.79 38.45 5.06
N THR A 240 -5.35 38.63 3.87
CA THR A 240 -4.84 39.50 2.78
C THR A 240 -5.97 39.86 1.85
#